data_AF-A0A3D4W3Q7-F1
#
_entry.id   AF-A0A3D4W3Q7-F1
#
_cell.length_a   1.000
_cell.length_b   1.000
_cell.length_c   1.000
_cell.angle_alpha   90.00
_cell.angle_beta   90.00
_cell.angle_gamma   90.00
#
_symmetry.space_group_name_H-M   'P 1'
#
loop_
_entity.id
_entity.type
_entity.pdbx_description
1 polymer ?
#
loop_
_entity_poly.entity_id
_entity_poly.type
_entity_poly.pdbx_seq_one_letter_code
_entity_poly.pdbx_strand_id
1 'polypeptide(L)' 'MKTLKDVKVGETCTVARLHGEGPVKRRIMDMGITKGVEIYVRKV' A
#
# COMPACT_ATOMS: atom_id res chain seq x y z
N MET A 1 14.19 -3.06 -3.17
CA MET A 1 12.94 -2.27 -3.20
C MET A 1 12.06 -2.77 -2.07
N LYS A 2 11.61 -1.92 -1.14
CA LYS A 2 10.74 -2.32 -0.02
C LYS A 2 9.29 -2.33 -0.49
N THR A 3 8.54 -3.39 -0.21
CA THR A 3 7.12 -3.53 -0.53
C THR A 3 6.28 -3.49 0.74
N LEU A 4 4.95 -3.42 0.62
CA LEU A 4 4.06 -3.45 1.78
C LEU A 4 4.22 -4.74 2.62
N LYS A 5 4.64 -5.85 1.99
CA LYS A 5 4.92 -7.13 2.66
C LYS A 5 6.11 -7.04 3.63
N ASP A 6 7.04 -6.12 3.37
CA ASP A 6 8.28 -5.96 4.16
C ASP A 6 8.11 -4.95 5.31
N VAL A 7 6.93 -4.34 5.46
CA VAL A 7 6.62 -3.39 6.54
C VAL A 7 6.15 -4.18 7.75
N LYS A 8 6.74 -3.90 8.92
CA LYS A 8 6.39 -4.65 10.14
C LYS A 8 5.04 -4.18 10.68
N VAL A 9 4.35 -5.07 11.39
CA VAL A 9 3.16 -4.70 12.15
C VAL A 9 3.53 -3.63 13.16
N GLY A 10 2.73 -2.56 13.24
CA GLY A 10 2.99 -1.41 14.09
C GLY A 10 3.83 -0.31 13.44
N GLU A 11 4.28 -0.48 12.18
CA GLU A 11 4.97 0.57 11.43
C GLU A 11 4.01 1.32 10.49
N THR A 12 4.38 2.58 10.20
CA THR A 12 3.77 3.40 9.14
C THR A 12 4.70 3.47 7.93
N CYS A 13 4.15 3.43 6.73
CA CYS A 13 4.89 3.66 5.49
C CYS A 13 4.10 4.56 4.52
N THR A 14 4.82 5.28 3.67
CA THR A 14 4.21 6.09 2.60
C THR A 14 4.25 5.34 1.27
N VAL A 15 3.14 5.32 0.54
CA VAL A 15 3.05 4.66 -0.77
C VAL A 15 3.85 5.42 -1.81
N ALA A 16 4.91 4.79 -2.34
CA ALA A 16 5.73 5.39 -3.39
C ALA A 16 5.14 5.19 -4.80
N ARG A 17 4.60 4.00 -5.08
CA ARG A 17 4.01 3.59 -6.36
C ARG A 17 3.17 2.32 -6.20
N LEU A 18 2.16 2.16 -7.06
CA LEU A 18 1.43 0.90 -7.22
C LEU A 18 1.97 0.13 -8.42
N HIS A 19 2.38 -1.12 -8.19
CA HIS A 19 2.80 -2.07 -9.22
C HIS A 19 1.64 -2.97 -9.63
N GLY A 20 1.69 -3.50 -10.85
CA GLY A 20 0.64 -4.34 -11.43
C GLY A 20 -0.28 -3.59 -12.39
N GLU A 21 -1.15 -4.34 -13.05
CA GLU A 21 -2.03 -3.86 -14.10
C GLU A 21 -3.49 -4.28 -13.84
N GLY A 22 -4.41 -3.70 -14.62
CA GLY A 22 -5.80 -4.13 -14.67
C GLY A 22 -6.59 -3.95 -13.36
N PRO A 23 -7.48 -4.90 -13.04
CA PRO A 23 -8.50 -4.72 -12.00
C PRO A 23 -7.91 -4.56 -10.59
N VAL A 24 -6.77 -5.18 -10.30
CA VAL A 24 -6.14 -5.13 -8.97
C VAL A 24 -5.64 -3.72 -8.66
N LYS A 25 -4.91 -3.09 -9.60
CA LYS A 25 -4.44 -1.71 -9.43
C LYS A 25 -5.62 -0.75 -9.26
N ARG A 26 -6.68 -0.94 -10.04
CA ARG A 26 -7.91 -0.13 -9.95
C ARG A 26 -8.57 -0.27 -8.59
N ARG A 27 -8.75 -1.51 -8.10
CA ARG A 27 -9.34 -1.78 -6.78
C ARG A 27 -8.54 -1.14 -5.64
N ILE A 28 -7.21 -1.18 -5.72
CA ILE A 28 -6.34 -0.53 -4.72
C ILE A 28 -6.56 1.00 -4.72
N MET A 29 -6.67 1.61 -5.90
CA MET A 29 -6.99 3.04 -6.04
C MET A 29 -8.42 3.38 -5.57
N ASP A 30 -9.40 2.52 -5.87
CA ASP A 30 -10.80 2.69 -5.43
C ASP A 30 -10.92 2.61 -3.89
N MET A 31 -10.03 1.87 -3.22
CA MET A 31 -9.91 1.85 -1.75
C MET A 31 -9.22 3.10 -1.17
N GLY A 32 -8.77 4.04 -2.01
CA GLY A 32 -8.08 5.26 -1.60
C GLY A 32 -6.57 5.10 -1.41
N ILE A 33 -5.99 3.94 -1.71
CA ILE A 33 -4.56 3.70 -1.59
C ILE A 33 -3.87 4.24 -2.85
N THR A 34 -3.29 5.43 -2.76
CA THR A 34 -2.63 6.12 -3.87
C THR A 34 -1.25 6.65 -3.45
N LYS A 35 -0.45 7.15 -4.40
CA LYS A 35 0.90 7.66 -4.12
C LYS A 35 0.84 8.81 -3.10
N GLY A 36 1.68 8.74 -2.08
CA GLY A 36 1.78 9.76 -1.03
C GLY A 36 0.89 9.49 0.19
N VAL A 37 -0.02 8.52 0.13
CA VAL A 37 -0.83 8.12 1.28
C VAL A 37 0.03 7.36 2.29
N GLU A 38 -0.18 7.63 3.58
CA GLU A 38 0.39 6.87 4.69
C GLU A 38 -0.48 5.67 5.05
N ILE A 39 0.16 4.52 5.26
CA ILE A 39 -0.50 3.27 5.66
C ILE A 39 0.14 2.82 6.97
N TYR A 40 -0.68 2.59 7.98
CA TYR A 40 -0.28 1.96 9.24
C TYR A 40 -0.65 0.48 9.24
N VAL A 41 0.34 -0.41 9.46
CA VAL A 41 0.13 -1.86 9.37
C VAL A 41 -0.37 -2.41 10.71
N ARG A 42 -1.58 -2.98 10.69
CA ARG A 42 -2.20 -3.66 11.84
C ARG A 42 -2.32 -5.16 11.58
N LYS A 43 -2.14 -5.96 12.64
CA LYS A 43 -2.50 -7.39 12.66
C LYS A 43 -3.84 -7.51 13.38
N VAL A 44 -4.81 -8.15 12.72
CA VAL A 44 -6.15 -8.47 13.25
C VAL A 44 -6.37 -9.97 13.23
#